data_AF-A0A0L8JMH0-F1
#
_entry.id   AF-A0A0L8JMH0-F1
#
_cell.length_a   1.000
_cell.length_b   1.000
_cell.length_c   1.000
_cell.angle_alpha   90.00
_cell.angle_beta   90.00
_cell.angle_gamma   90.00
#
_symmetry.space_group_name_H-M   'P 1'
#
loop_
_entity.id
_entity.type
_entity.pdbx_description
1 polymer ?
#
loop_
_entity_poly.entity_id
_entity_poly.type
_entity_poly.pdbx_seq_one_letter_code
_entity_poly.pdbx_strand_id
1 'polypeptide(L)'
;MTRVWMLPVSVLLCGGLIATGEVVAGSPGEAVLFLVLFVSLAFVTSPLVFPRSVGAAEAGRRAALDGAPVVYWRPGCAYCLRLRFRLGVRG
;
A
#
# COMPACT_ATOMS: atom_id res chain seq x y z
N MET A 1 6.36 13.24 3.38
CA MET A 1 5.63 12.57 2.28
C MET A 1 6.60 11.83 1.36
N THR A 2 7.65 12.47 0.84
CA THR A 2 8.69 11.86 -0.02
C THR A 2 9.29 10.55 0.51
N ARG A 3 9.61 10.47 1.81
CA ARG A 3 10.19 9.25 2.42
C ARG A 3 9.30 8.01 2.30
N VAL A 4 7.98 8.18 2.34
CA VAL A 4 7.00 7.09 2.20
C VAL A 4 6.92 6.59 0.77
N TRP A 5 7.19 7.46 -0.21
CA TRP A 5 7.20 7.10 -1.62
C TRP A 5 8.53 6.49 -2.09
N MET A 6 9.63 6.71 -1.36
CA MET A 6 10.94 6.17 -1.76
C MET A 6 10.93 4.66 -1.95
N LEU A 7 10.34 3.90 -1.01
CA LEU A 7 10.33 2.44 -1.10
C LEU A 7 9.51 1.90 -2.29
N PRO A 8 8.21 2.27 -2.48
CA PRO A 8 7.44 1.79 -3.63
C PRO A 8 8.00 2.31 -4.96
N VAL A 9 8.55 3.54 -5.01
CA VAL A 9 9.19 4.07 -6.22
C VAL A 9 10.45 3.28 -6.56
N SER A 10 11.33 3.00 -5.58
CA SER A 10 12.51 2.17 -5.82
C SER A 10 12.13 0.76 -6.29
N VAL A 11 11.10 0.15 -5.69
CA VAL A 11 10.59 -1.16 -6.11
C VAL A 11 10.08 -1.13 -7.55
N LEU A 12 9.32 -0.11 -7.95
CA LEU A 12 8.85 0.05 -9.33
C LEU A 12 10.00 0.30 -10.31
N LEU A 13 10.98 1.12 -9.93
CA LEU A 13 12.16 1.41 -10.75
C LEU A 13 12.98 0.14 -10.99
N CYS A 14 13.28 -0.62 -9.93
CA CYS A 14 14.01 -1.88 -10.05
C CYS A 14 13.24 -2.89 -10.93
N GLY A 15 11.93 -3.05 -10.71
CA GLY A 15 11.11 -3.95 -11.51
C GLY A 15 11.04 -3.56 -12.97
N GLY A 16 10.91 -2.25 -13.26
CA GLY A 16 10.91 -1.74 -14.63
C GLY A 16 12.23 -1.97 -15.36
N LEU A 17 13.37 -1.75 -14.67
CA LEU A 17 14.69 -2.02 -15.24
C LEU A 17 14.88 -3.51 -15.58
N ILE A 18 14.51 -4.40 -14.65
CA ILE A 18 14.60 -5.86 -14.85
C ILE A 18 13.70 -6.30 -16.02
N ALA A 19 12.43 -5.89 -16.01
CA ALA A 19 11.49 -6.25 -17.06
C ALA A 19 11.95 -5.74 -18.45
N THR A 20 12.52 -4.54 -18.51
CA THR A 20 13.08 -4.00 -19.76
C THR A 20 14.26 -4.85 -20.25
N GLY A 21 15.13 -5.29 -19.33
CA GLY A 21 16.24 -6.19 -19.66
C GLY A 21 15.77 -7.52 -20.24
N GLU A 22 14.77 -8.16 -19.63
CA GLU A 22 14.19 -9.43 -20.10
C GLU A 22 13.50 -9.29 -21.48
N VAL A 23 12.81 -8.17 -21.72
CA VAL A 23 12.21 -7.88 -23.04
C VAL A 23 13.29 -7.81 -24.12
N VAL A 24 14.42 -7.15 -23.84
CA VAL A 24 15.56 -7.05 -24.77
C VAL A 24 16.25 -8.41 -24.95
N ALA A 25 16.28 -9.24 -23.90
CA ALA A 25 16.83 -10.60 -23.95
C ALA A 25 15.94 -11.61 -24.71
N GLY A 26 14.72 -11.23 -25.10
CA GLY A 26 13.82 -12.09 -25.87
C GLY A 26 12.98 -13.05 -25.02
N SER A 27 12.90 -12.82 -23.71
CA SER A 27 12.15 -13.62 -22.71
C SER A 27 10.91 -12.84 -22.19
N PRO A 28 9.90 -12.55 -23.03
CA PRO A 28 8.76 -11.72 -22.64
C PRO A 28 7.93 -12.32 -21.49
N GLY A 29 7.93 -13.65 -21.35
CA GLY A 29 7.24 -14.33 -20.25
C GLY A 29 7.85 -14.01 -18.88
N GLU A 30 9.17 -14.04 -18.76
CA GLU A 30 9.87 -13.69 -17.52
C GLU A 30 9.72 -12.20 -17.21
N ALA A 31 9.79 -11.34 -18.24
CA ALA A 31 9.54 -9.91 -18.09
C ALA A 31 8.17 -9.60 -17.44
N VAL A 32 7.11 -10.27 -17.91
CA VAL A 32 5.75 -10.11 -17.36
C VAL A 32 5.71 -10.60 -15.91
N LEU A 33 6.32 -11.75 -15.61
CA LEU A 33 6.35 -12.28 -14.26
C LEU A 33 7.03 -11.32 -13.28
N PHE A 34 8.21 -10.81 -13.63
CA PHE A 34 8.92 -9.83 -12.80
C PHE A 34 8.12 -8.54 -12.65
N LEU A 35 7.55 -8.01 -13.73
CA LEU A 35 6.77 -6.78 -13.68
C LEU A 35 5.55 -6.92 -12.75
N VAL A 36 4.82 -8.03 -12.85
CA VAL A 36 3.68 -8.32 -11.96
C VAL A 36 4.14 -8.42 -10.50
N LEU A 37 5.25 -9.10 -10.23
CA LEU A 37 5.81 -9.24 -8.88
C LEU A 37 6.16 -7.87 -8.27
N PHE A 38 6.93 -7.05 -9.00
CA PHE A 38 7.38 -5.75 -8.50
C PHE A 38 6.23 -4.73 -8.38
N VAL A 39 5.26 -4.74 -9.30
CA VAL A 39 4.05 -3.91 -9.18
C VAL A 39 3.23 -4.32 -7.96
N SER A 40 3.07 -5.62 -7.73
CA SER A 40 2.35 -6.13 -6.55
C SER A 40 3.04 -5.70 -5.26
N LEU A 41 4.37 -5.79 -5.21
CA LEU A 41 5.17 -5.36 -4.06
C LEU A 41 5.08 -3.85 -3.83
N ALA A 42 5.12 -3.05 -4.91
CA ALA A 42 4.92 -1.61 -4.84
C ALA A 42 3.52 -1.23 -4.35
N PHE A 43 2.50 -1.98 -4.79
CA PHE A 43 1.13 -1.78 -4.35
C PHE A 43 0.99 -2.02 -2.84
N VAL A 44 1.45 -3.17 -2.32
CA VAL A 44 1.33 -3.48 -0.88
C VAL A 44 2.16 -2.57 0.03
N THR A 45 3.23 -1.99 -0.50
CA THR A 45 4.08 -1.03 0.23
C THR A 45 3.64 0.43 0.05
N SER A 46 2.66 0.69 -0.81
CA SER A 46 2.20 2.04 -1.12
C SER A 46 1.25 2.58 -0.03
N PRO A 47 1.34 3.88 0.30
CA PRO A 47 0.34 4.55 1.13
C PRO A 47 -1.07 4.56 0.51
N LEU A 48 -1.23 4.13 -0.74
CA LEU A 48 -2.53 4.03 -1.42
C LEU A 48 -3.41 2.86 -0.94
N VAL A 49 -2.84 1.87 -0.25
CA VAL A 49 -3.61 0.76 0.36
C VAL A 49 -4.51 1.26 1.50
N PHE A 50 -4.20 2.44 2.04
CA PHE A 50 -5.03 3.01 3.10
C PHE A 50 -6.37 3.51 2.53
N PRO A 51 -7.50 3.17 3.18
CA PRO A 51 -8.82 3.63 2.75
C PRO A 51 -8.91 5.16 2.80
N ARG A 52 -9.80 5.75 2.00
CA ARG A 52 -10.09 7.18 2.13
C ARG A 52 -10.55 7.50 3.56
N SER A 53 -9.93 8.51 4.18
CA SER A 53 -10.37 9.02 5.48
C SER A 53 -11.72 9.70 5.34
N VAL A 54 -12.61 9.46 6.30
CA VAL A 54 -13.84 10.26 6.47
C VAL A 54 -13.55 11.45 7.39
N GLY A 55 -14.39 12.49 7.34
CA GLY A 55 -14.29 13.64 8.24
C GLY A 55 -14.55 13.25 9.70
N ALA A 56 -14.03 14.04 10.66
CA ALA A 56 -14.11 13.75 12.09
C ALA A 56 -15.56 13.61 12.61
N ALA A 57 -16.47 14.48 12.14
CA ALA A 57 -17.89 14.41 12.50
C ALA A 57 -18.53 13.09 12.04
N GLU A 58 -18.20 12.65 10.82
CA GLU A 58 -18.71 11.41 10.27
C GLU A 58 -18.13 10.18 10.99
N ALA A 59 -16.84 10.21 11.29
CA ALA A 59 -16.19 9.17 12.09
C ALA A 59 -16.85 9.03 13.47
N GLY A 60 -17.14 10.16 14.13
CA GLY A 60 -17.82 10.19 15.43
C GLY A 60 -19.24 9.62 15.38
N ARG A 61 -20.02 10.01 14.36
CA ARG A 61 -21.37 9.47 14.14
C ARG A 61 -21.35 7.95 13.97
N ARG A 62 -20.45 7.44 13.14
CA ARG A 62 -20.31 5.99 12.91
C ARG A 62 -19.85 5.25 14.17
N ALA A 63 -18.88 5.79 14.89
CA ALA A 63 -18.41 5.23 16.15
C ALA A 63 -19.53 5.13 17.21
N ALA A 64 -20.40 6.13 17.29
CA ALA A 64 -21.55 6.10 18.20
C ALA A 64 -22.58 5.01 17.84
N LEU A 65 -22.72 4.68 16.55
CA LEU A 65 -23.62 3.62 16.07
C LEU A 65 -23.00 2.22 16.25
N ASP A 66 -21.73 2.07 15.89
CA ASP A 66 -21.02 0.79 15.86
C ASP A 66 -20.41 0.42 17.23
N GLY A 67 -20.40 1.36 18.20
CA GLY A 67 -19.71 1.22 19.49
C GLY A 67 -18.18 1.12 19.36
N ALA A 68 -17.62 1.37 18.17
CA ALA A 68 -16.22 1.19 17.84
C ALA A 68 -15.39 2.48 18.07
N PRO A 69 -14.11 2.37 18.47
CA PRO A 69 -13.26 3.54 18.67
C PRO A 69 -12.86 4.24 17.35
N VAL A 70 -12.78 5.57 17.37
CA VAL A 70 -12.23 6.37 16.27
C VAL A 70 -10.70 6.41 16.36
N VAL A 71 -10.02 5.96 15.29
CA VAL A 71 -8.56 5.99 15.21
C VAL A 71 -8.10 7.03 14.19
N TYR A 72 -7.39 8.06 14.65
CA TYR A 72 -6.71 9.02 13.79
C TYR A 72 -5.42 8.39 13.23
N TRP A 73 -5.22 8.51 11.92
CA TRP A 73 -4.08 7.90 11.23
C TRP A 73 -3.54 8.83 10.15
N ARG A 74 -2.33 8.53 9.65
CA ARG A 74 -1.75 9.19 8.48
C ARG A 74 -1.26 8.16 7.45
N PRO A 75 -1.44 8.40 6.14
CA PRO A 75 -0.90 7.53 5.10
C PRO A 75 0.61 7.34 5.24
N GLY A 76 1.07 6.09 5.13
CA GLY A 76 2.48 5.73 5.25
C GLY A 76 3.02 5.60 6.69
N CYS A 77 2.15 5.68 7.69
CA CYS A 77 2.51 5.41 9.09
C CYS A 77 2.60 3.88 9.34
N ALA A 78 3.81 3.37 9.56
CA ALA A 78 4.04 1.94 9.82
C ALA A 78 3.29 1.42 11.07
N TYR A 79 3.23 2.22 12.13
CA TYR A 79 2.47 1.90 13.34
C TYR A 79 0.96 1.83 13.09
N CYS A 80 0.44 2.75 12.28
CA CYS A 80 -0.98 2.82 11.93
C CYS A 80 -1.39 1.61 11.07
N LEU A 81 -0.52 1.17 10.15
CA LEU A 81 -0.70 -0.06 9.38
C LEU A 81 -0.73 -1.30 10.29
N ARG A 82 0.25 -1.41 11.20
CA ARG A 82 0.32 -2.51 12.18
C ARG A 82 -0.91 -2.56 13.07
N LEU A 83 -1.37 -1.40 13.55
CA LEU A 83 -2.58 -1.28 14.34
C LEU A 83 -3.80 -1.75 13.53
N ARG A 84 -3.94 -1.32 12.27
CA ARG A 84 -5.05 -1.73 11.39
C ARG A 84 -5.07 -3.24 11.16
N PHE A 85 -3.93 -3.88 10.90
CA PHE A 85 -3.87 -5.34 10.78
C PHE A 85 -4.28 -6.03 12.08
N ARG A 86 -3.85 -5.52 13.24
CA ARG A 86 -4.20 -6.12 14.54
C ARG A 86 -5.68 -5.96 14.91
N LEU A 87 -6.30 -4.87 14.47
CA LEU A 87 -7.73 -4.60 14.68
C LEU A 87 -8.62 -5.34 13.65
N GLY A 88 -8.22 -5.38 12.38
CA GLY A 88 -8.95 -6.08 11.32
C GLY A 88 -8.90 -7.61 11.40
N VAL A 89 -8.02 -8.19 12.22
CA VAL A 89 -7.94 -9.63 12.51
C VAL A 89 -8.89 -10.06 13.63
N ARG A 90 -9.55 -9.10 14.31
CA ARG A 90 -10.52 -9.36 15.40
C ARG A 90 -11.94 -8.87 15.09
N GLY A 91 -12.23 -8.57 13.82
CA GLY A 91 -13.57 -8.22 13.35
C GLY A 91 -14.41 -9.46 13.15
#